data_AF-A0A6N8XHW8-F1
#
_entry.id   AF-A0A6N8XHW8-F1
#
_cell.length_a   1.000
_cell.length_b   1.000
_cell.length_c   1.000
_cell.angle_alpha   90.00
_cell.angle_beta   90.00
_cell.angle_gamma   90.00
#
_symmetry.space_group_name_H-M   'P 1'
#
loop_
_entity.id
_entity.type
_entity.pdbx_description
1 polymer ?
#
loop_
_entity_poly.entity_id
_entity_poly.type
_entity_poly.pdbx_seq_one_letter_code
_entity_poly.pdbx_strand_id
1 'polypeptide(L)'
;MALGECTTESGTSAVLMQLFNEDTMNAPWGLESKFKLVDMALNFFDVDKLAASYSAIGKAFPKNRKPKPLTGTDFFQYIVTNGNFQKKPNALRVAQILKQMVADGLLIHSGYGRPSVGGLGDYYLYASMKWNLSRGQFLLARTLGPDFLYRLCAPGLVHITGTNSKGDVVAGTGIVIHPSYVLTCRHVISDMELDACQEFQGNKFSIRPDSIYRHPDVDIAILQVDQPTLVPLIGIKYQRPVVAQTVFTLGYPKLSGLRGKHPPRTAGYVGLSLSAV
;
A
#
# COMPACT_ATOMS: atom_id res chain seq x y z
N MET A 1 3.38 23.91 54.37
CA MET A 1 2.97 23.99 52.95
C MET A 1 3.39 22.70 52.29
N ALA A 2 2.44 21.79 52.07
CA ALA A 2 2.67 20.48 51.49
C ALA A 2 2.63 20.59 49.96
N LEU A 3 3.59 19.94 49.29
CA LEU A 3 3.61 19.77 47.84
C LEU A 3 2.62 18.66 47.47
N GLY A 4 1.63 19.00 46.65
CA GLY A 4 0.67 18.05 46.10
C GLY A 4 1.25 17.33 44.90
N GLU A 5 1.22 15.99 44.94
CA GLU A 5 1.58 15.11 43.84
C GLU A 5 0.49 15.15 42.75
N CYS A 6 0.92 15.38 41.51
CA CYS A 6 0.09 15.28 40.32
C CYS A 6 0.08 13.81 39.87
N THR A 7 -1.02 13.10 40.17
CA THR A 7 -1.25 11.73 39.70
C THR A 7 -1.60 11.76 38.21
N THR A 8 -0.80 11.08 37.40
CA THR A 8 -1.06 10.91 35.97
C THR A 8 -2.06 9.77 35.77
N GLU A 9 -3.17 10.07 35.09
CA GLU A 9 -4.15 9.10 34.62
C GLU A 9 -3.50 8.15 33.60
N SER A 10 -2.95 7.02 34.07
CA SER A 10 -2.33 5.99 33.23
C SER A 10 -3.25 4.83 32.84
N GLY A 11 -4.53 4.86 33.26
CA GLY A 11 -5.46 3.73 33.11
C GLY A 11 -6.02 3.53 31.70
N THR A 12 -6.29 4.61 30.96
CA THR A 12 -7.02 4.53 29.67
C THR A 12 -6.11 4.14 28.50
N SER A 13 -4.81 4.43 28.60
CA SER A 13 -3.80 4.12 27.58
C SER A 13 -3.48 2.61 27.51
N ALA A 14 -3.43 1.93 28.66
CA ALA A 14 -3.12 0.51 28.73
C ALA A 14 -4.23 -0.40 28.15
N VAL A 15 -5.50 0.00 28.32
CA VAL A 15 -6.66 -0.76 27.79
C VAL A 15 -6.78 -0.59 26.27
N LEU A 16 -6.55 0.61 25.75
CA LEU A 16 -6.50 0.84 24.29
C LEU A 16 -5.28 0.14 23.67
N MET A 17 -4.11 0.17 24.33
CA MET A 17 -2.95 -0.60 23.87
C MET A 17 -3.16 -2.11 23.94
N GLN A 18 -3.96 -2.66 24.87
CA GLN A 18 -4.30 -4.08 24.89
C GLN A 18 -5.33 -4.48 23.81
N LEU A 19 -6.31 -3.63 23.52
CA LEU A 19 -7.33 -3.87 22.48
C LEU A 19 -6.75 -3.74 21.06
N PHE A 20 -5.76 -2.87 20.88
CA PHE A 20 -4.99 -2.72 19.63
C PHE A 20 -3.63 -3.40 19.68
N ASN A 21 -3.34 -4.19 20.72
CA ASN A 21 -2.14 -4.99 20.72
C ASN A 21 -2.26 -5.97 19.57
N GLU A 22 -1.19 -6.04 18.80
CA GLU A 22 -1.10 -6.83 17.60
C GLU A 22 -1.44 -8.31 17.86
N ASP A 23 -1.32 -8.77 19.09
CA ASP A 23 -1.45 -10.16 19.52
C ASP A 23 -2.88 -10.65 19.83
N THR A 24 -3.92 -9.82 19.65
CA THR A 24 -5.30 -10.30 19.83
C THR A 24 -5.83 -11.00 18.56
N MET A 25 -6.68 -12.04 18.72
CA MET A 25 -7.35 -12.75 17.60
C MET A 25 -8.15 -11.84 16.64
N ASN A 26 -8.44 -10.60 17.07
CA ASN A 26 -9.26 -9.63 16.35
C ASN A 26 -8.44 -8.46 15.76
N ALA A 27 -7.14 -8.37 16.09
CA ALA A 27 -6.26 -7.35 15.54
C ALA A 27 -6.25 -7.42 14.01
N PRO A 28 -6.29 -6.29 13.31
CA PRO A 28 -6.16 -6.26 11.85
C PRO A 28 -4.86 -6.94 11.43
N TRP A 29 -4.91 -7.72 10.35
CA TRP A 29 -3.66 -8.21 9.76
C TRP A 29 -2.87 -7.08 9.16
N GLY A 30 -1.57 -7.05 9.49
CA GLY A 30 -0.60 -6.22 8.82
C GLY A 30 -0.51 -6.54 7.33
N LEU A 31 0.04 -5.58 6.58
CA LEU A 31 0.10 -5.65 5.12
C LEU A 31 0.79 -6.92 4.61
N GLU A 32 1.88 -7.36 5.24
CA GLU A 32 2.60 -8.58 4.83
C GLU A 32 1.73 -9.83 4.92
N SER A 33 0.94 -9.96 5.98
CA SER A 33 0.05 -11.11 6.15
C SER A 33 -1.08 -11.09 5.11
N LYS A 34 -1.63 -9.91 4.80
CA LYS A 34 -2.63 -9.76 3.74
C LYS A 34 -2.05 -10.10 2.37
N PHE A 35 -0.86 -9.58 2.05
CA PHE A 35 -0.16 -9.86 0.80
C PHE A 35 0.11 -11.36 0.63
N LYS A 36 0.68 -11.99 1.67
CA LYS A 36 0.93 -13.44 1.69
C LYS A 36 -0.34 -14.24 1.47
N LEU A 37 -1.44 -13.86 2.13
CA LEU A 37 -2.72 -14.56 1.94
C LEU A 37 -3.25 -14.42 0.52
N VAL A 38 -3.21 -13.22 -0.06
CA VAL A 38 -3.63 -12.99 -1.45
C VAL A 38 -2.79 -13.83 -2.40
N ASP A 39 -1.47 -13.83 -2.26
CA ASP A 39 -0.57 -14.66 -3.08
C ASP A 39 -0.88 -16.15 -2.94
N MET A 40 -1.07 -16.64 -1.71
CA MET A 40 -1.47 -18.02 -1.46
C MET A 40 -2.84 -18.35 -2.08
N ALA A 41 -3.81 -17.44 -2.01
CA ALA A 41 -5.14 -17.65 -2.59
C ALA A 41 -5.09 -17.72 -4.12
N LEU A 42 -4.33 -16.82 -4.76
CA LEU A 42 -4.13 -16.82 -6.21
C LEU A 42 -3.52 -18.15 -6.68
N ASN A 43 -2.53 -18.67 -5.95
CA ASN A 43 -1.92 -19.96 -6.26
C ASN A 43 -2.83 -21.15 -5.96
N PHE A 44 -3.56 -21.11 -4.84
CA PHE A 44 -4.39 -22.23 -4.38
C PHE A 44 -5.62 -22.45 -5.28
N PHE A 45 -6.26 -21.36 -5.72
CA PHE A 45 -7.44 -21.43 -6.59
C PHE A 45 -7.10 -21.46 -8.09
N ASP A 46 -5.82 -21.51 -8.45
CA ASP A 46 -5.36 -21.63 -9.84
C ASP A 46 -5.78 -22.98 -10.43
N VAL A 47 -6.50 -22.93 -11.55
CA VAL A 47 -7.02 -24.12 -12.25
C VAL A 47 -5.86 -25.01 -12.72
N ASP A 48 -4.75 -24.41 -13.14
CA ASP A 48 -3.57 -25.14 -13.61
C ASP A 48 -2.81 -25.82 -12.46
N LYS A 49 -2.99 -25.32 -11.22
CA LYS A 49 -2.35 -25.86 -10.01
C LYS A 49 -3.30 -26.65 -9.12
N LEU A 50 -4.54 -26.87 -9.56
CA LEU A 50 -5.59 -27.42 -8.72
C LEU A 50 -5.24 -28.81 -8.17
N ALA A 51 -4.57 -29.66 -8.96
CA ALA A 51 -4.10 -30.97 -8.50
C ALA A 51 -3.13 -30.86 -7.31
N ALA A 52 -2.22 -29.87 -7.33
CA ALA A 52 -1.32 -29.60 -6.22
C ALA A 52 -2.09 -29.07 -5.00
N SER A 53 -3.06 -28.19 -5.20
CA SER A 53 -3.92 -27.66 -4.13
C SER A 53 -4.71 -28.76 -3.42
N TYR A 54 -5.28 -29.72 -4.17
CA TYR A 54 -5.94 -30.90 -3.62
C TYR A 54 -4.99 -31.76 -2.78
N SER A 55 -3.80 -32.03 -3.30
CA SER A 55 -2.76 -32.79 -2.60
C SER A 55 -2.35 -32.12 -1.28
N ALA A 56 -2.17 -30.80 -1.29
CA ALA A 56 -1.74 -30.02 -0.13
C ALA A 56 -2.73 -30.01 1.05
N ILE A 57 -3.99 -30.37 0.81
CA ILE A 57 -5.03 -30.52 1.84
C ILE A 57 -5.47 -31.99 2.03
N GLY A 58 -4.74 -32.94 1.43
CA GLY A 58 -5.02 -34.37 1.55
C GLY A 58 -6.32 -34.83 0.87
N LYS A 59 -6.84 -34.08 -0.10
CA LYS A 59 -8.04 -34.47 -0.86
C LYS A 59 -7.66 -35.20 -2.14
N ALA A 60 -8.41 -36.26 -2.46
CA ALA A 60 -8.26 -36.96 -3.73
C ALA A 60 -8.70 -36.06 -4.89
N PHE A 61 -7.83 -35.93 -5.90
CA PHE A 61 -8.18 -35.23 -7.13
C PHE A 61 -9.24 -36.03 -7.91
N PRO A 62 -10.35 -35.42 -8.37
CA PRO A 62 -11.41 -36.16 -9.05
C PRO A 62 -10.92 -36.82 -10.35
N LYS A 63 -11.13 -38.14 -10.48
CA LYS A 63 -10.76 -38.90 -11.70
C LYS A 63 -11.69 -38.61 -12.89
N ASN A 64 -12.89 -38.08 -12.63
CA ASN A 64 -13.94 -37.88 -13.64
C ASN A 64 -13.89 -36.47 -14.24
N ARG A 65 -13.01 -36.25 -15.23
CA ARG A 65 -12.90 -35.19 -16.27
C ARG A 65 -13.30 -33.71 -16.02
N LYS A 66 -13.92 -33.33 -14.90
CA LYS A 66 -14.22 -31.95 -14.52
C LYS A 66 -13.78 -31.76 -13.06
N PRO A 67 -12.59 -31.17 -12.83
CA PRO A 67 -12.18 -30.83 -11.47
C PRO A 67 -13.26 -29.95 -10.81
N LYS A 68 -13.63 -30.29 -9.59
CA LYS A 68 -14.53 -29.46 -8.79
C LYS A 68 -13.73 -28.27 -8.25
N PRO A 69 -14.26 -27.04 -8.28
CA PRO A 69 -13.61 -25.92 -7.62
C PRO A 69 -13.40 -26.19 -6.12
N LEU A 70 -12.37 -25.56 -5.55
CA LEU A 70 -12.09 -25.62 -4.12
C LEU A 70 -12.88 -24.54 -3.37
N THR A 71 -13.16 -24.79 -2.09
CA THR A 71 -13.89 -23.83 -1.25
C THR A 71 -12.96 -22.89 -0.49
N GLY A 72 -13.50 -21.79 0.04
CA GLY A 72 -12.80 -20.97 1.03
C GLY A 72 -12.45 -21.75 2.32
N THR A 73 -13.23 -22.77 2.70
CA THR A 73 -12.90 -23.67 3.82
C THR A 73 -11.67 -24.51 3.51
N ASP A 74 -11.55 -24.99 2.28
CA ASP A 74 -10.38 -25.73 1.81
C ASP A 74 -9.13 -24.86 1.82
N PHE A 75 -9.28 -23.61 1.38
CA PHE A 75 -8.21 -22.63 1.47
C PHE A 75 -7.85 -22.29 2.92
N PHE A 76 -8.83 -22.16 3.81
CA PHE A 76 -8.59 -21.93 5.23
C PHE A 76 -7.79 -23.08 5.86
N GLN A 77 -8.13 -24.33 5.53
CA GLN A 77 -7.35 -25.49 5.95
C GLN A 77 -5.92 -25.42 5.40
N TYR A 78 -5.79 -25.10 4.11
CA TYR A 78 -4.49 -24.98 3.44
C TYR A 78 -3.57 -23.95 4.12
N ILE A 79 -4.07 -22.75 4.45
CA ILE A 79 -3.26 -21.71 5.11
C ILE A 79 -2.93 -22.03 6.56
N VAL A 80 -3.78 -22.80 7.27
CA VAL A 80 -3.47 -23.25 8.63
C VAL A 80 -2.34 -24.27 8.62
N THR A 81 -2.31 -25.17 7.62
CA THR A 81 -1.28 -26.20 7.51
C THR A 81 0.01 -25.69 6.89
N ASN A 82 -0.06 -24.86 5.83
CA ASN A 82 1.09 -24.51 5.00
C ASN A 82 1.47 -23.03 5.10
N GLY A 83 0.62 -22.19 5.68
CA GLY A 83 0.76 -20.73 5.58
C GLY A 83 1.81 -20.11 6.47
N ASN A 84 2.31 -20.81 7.50
CA ASN A 84 3.32 -20.32 8.44
C ASN A 84 3.14 -18.82 8.77
N PHE A 85 1.97 -18.47 9.30
CA PHE A 85 1.65 -17.11 9.73
C PHE A 85 2.08 -16.93 11.18
N GLN A 86 2.60 -15.75 11.52
CA GLN A 86 2.95 -15.42 12.91
C GLN A 86 1.74 -15.52 13.85
N LYS A 87 0.55 -15.18 13.34
CA LYS A 87 -0.73 -15.26 14.06
C LYS A 87 -1.62 -16.30 13.40
N LYS A 88 -2.40 -17.04 14.21
CA LYS A 88 -3.35 -18.03 13.70
C LYS A 88 -4.34 -17.38 12.74
N PRO A 89 -4.59 -17.96 11.55
CA PRO A 89 -5.53 -17.39 10.61
C PRO A 89 -6.95 -17.22 11.18
N ASN A 90 -7.59 -16.06 10.97
CA ASN A 90 -8.96 -15.79 11.40
C ASN A 90 -9.92 -16.02 10.22
N ALA A 91 -10.84 -16.98 10.36
CA ALA A 91 -11.74 -17.40 9.29
C ALA A 91 -12.58 -16.25 8.69
N LEU A 92 -13.08 -15.32 9.52
CA LEU A 92 -13.84 -14.17 9.05
C LEU A 92 -12.99 -13.22 8.20
N ARG A 93 -11.74 -12.97 8.62
CA ARG A 93 -10.81 -12.12 7.86
C ARG A 93 -10.42 -12.75 6.53
N VAL A 94 -10.19 -14.06 6.51
CA VAL A 94 -9.95 -14.81 5.27
C VAL A 94 -11.16 -14.66 4.35
N ALA A 95 -12.37 -14.89 4.85
CA ALA A 95 -13.60 -14.74 4.07
C ALA A 95 -13.77 -13.33 3.51
N GLN A 96 -13.47 -12.29 4.30
CA GLN A 96 -13.50 -10.90 3.85
C GLN A 96 -12.52 -10.64 2.71
N ILE A 97 -11.28 -11.12 2.82
CA ILE A 97 -10.29 -10.95 1.75
C ILE A 97 -10.71 -11.72 0.48
N LEU A 98 -11.20 -12.96 0.60
CA LEU A 98 -11.68 -13.71 -0.56
C LEU A 98 -12.85 -13.01 -1.27
N LYS A 99 -13.81 -12.45 -0.51
CA LYS A 99 -14.90 -11.64 -1.07
C LYS A 99 -14.38 -10.39 -1.77
N GLN A 100 -13.40 -9.71 -1.17
CA GLN A 100 -12.79 -8.54 -1.78
C GLN A 100 -12.05 -8.92 -3.08
N MET A 101 -11.33 -10.04 -3.10
CA MET A 101 -10.68 -10.57 -4.31
C MET A 101 -11.69 -10.89 -5.41
N VAL A 102 -12.89 -11.39 -5.07
CA VAL A 102 -13.97 -11.57 -6.04
C VAL A 102 -14.48 -10.22 -6.56
N ALA A 103 -14.75 -9.27 -5.67
CA ALA A 103 -15.23 -7.93 -6.04
C ALA A 103 -14.22 -7.17 -6.95
N ASP A 104 -12.93 -7.40 -6.76
CA ASP A 104 -11.86 -6.82 -7.56
C ASP A 104 -11.51 -7.62 -8.83
N GLY A 105 -12.20 -8.75 -9.07
CA GLY A 105 -12.01 -9.59 -10.25
C GLY A 105 -10.73 -10.43 -10.26
N LEU A 106 -10.11 -10.64 -9.09
CA LEU A 106 -8.98 -11.55 -8.92
C LEU A 106 -9.44 -13.01 -8.83
N LEU A 107 -10.59 -13.25 -8.19
CA LEU A 107 -11.25 -14.56 -8.09
C LEU A 107 -12.63 -14.53 -8.73
N ILE A 108 -13.12 -15.70 -9.12
CA ILE A 108 -14.48 -15.94 -9.59
C ILE A 108 -15.22 -16.74 -8.53
N HIS A 109 -16.34 -16.21 -8.05
CA HIS A 109 -17.29 -16.97 -7.23
C HIS A 109 -18.02 -17.97 -8.14
N SER A 110 -17.84 -19.26 -7.86
CA SER A 110 -18.28 -20.37 -8.73
C SER A 110 -19.46 -21.15 -8.14
N GLY A 111 -20.18 -20.52 -7.20
CA GLY A 111 -21.39 -21.07 -6.58
C GLY A 111 -21.23 -21.38 -5.09
N TYR A 112 -22.33 -21.86 -4.51
CA TYR A 112 -22.45 -22.09 -3.08
C TYR A 112 -22.12 -23.55 -2.72
N GLY A 113 -21.31 -23.74 -1.69
CA GLY A 113 -21.09 -25.04 -1.07
C GLY A 113 -21.91 -25.20 0.21
N ARG A 114 -21.26 -25.67 1.28
CA ARG A 114 -21.93 -25.85 2.58
C ARG A 114 -22.03 -24.52 3.32
N PRO A 115 -23.10 -24.24 4.07
CA PRO A 115 -23.15 -23.06 4.93
C PRO A 115 -21.94 -23.02 5.86
N SER A 116 -21.29 -21.86 5.94
CA SER A 116 -20.12 -21.67 6.79
C SER A 116 -19.97 -20.23 7.25
N VAL A 117 -19.09 -20.02 8.24
CA VAL A 117 -18.69 -18.70 8.71
C VAL A 117 -18.24 -17.83 7.54
N GLY A 118 -18.86 -16.65 7.40
CA GLY A 118 -18.47 -15.62 6.44
C GLY A 118 -18.60 -15.99 4.96
N GLY A 119 -19.15 -17.15 4.58
CA GLY A 119 -19.18 -17.62 3.19
C GLY A 119 -17.92 -18.37 2.74
N LEU A 120 -17.10 -18.89 3.67
CA LEU A 120 -15.98 -19.77 3.32
C LEU A 120 -16.39 -21.06 2.60
N GLY A 121 -17.63 -21.53 2.75
CA GLY A 121 -18.10 -22.73 2.08
C GLY A 121 -18.34 -22.54 0.58
N ASP A 122 -18.28 -21.30 0.09
CA ASP A 122 -18.44 -20.98 -1.31
C ASP A 122 -17.25 -21.47 -2.14
N TYR A 123 -17.53 -21.74 -3.42
CA TYR A 123 -16.55 -22.19 -4.39
C TYR A 123 -15.86 -21.01 -5.05
N TYR A 124 -14.54 -21.07 -5.15
CA TYR A 124 -13.73 -20.05 -5.80
C TYR A 124 -12.86 -20.66 -6.88
N LEU A 125 -12.65 -19.91 -7.95
CA LEU A 125 -11.65 -20.17 -8.98
C LEU A 125 -10.80 -18.94 -9.15
N TYR A 126 -9.50 -19.12 -9.41
CA TYR A 126 -8.69 -18.03 -9.90
C TYR A 126 -9.21 -17.64 -11.29
N ALA A 127 -9.42 -16.34 -11.48
CA ALA A 127 -9.67 -15.79 -12.81
C ALA A 127 -8.34 -15.83 -13.59
N SER A 128 -7.89 -17.04 -13.98
CA SER A 128 -6.74 -17.21 -14.87
C SER A 128 -7.10 -16.59 -16.20
N MET A 129 -6.71 -15.34 -16.33
CA MET A 129 -6.56 -14.72 -17.62
C MET A 129 -5.16 -14.11 -17.59
N LYS A 130 -4.44 -14.30 -18.69
CA LYS A 130 -3.14 -13.67 -18.96
C LYS A 130 -3.22 -12.12 -18.90
N TRP A 131 -4.43 -11.54 -18.86
CA TRP A 131 -4.68 -10.09 -18.71
C TRP A 131 -4.19 -9.48 -17.38
N ASN A 132 -4.22 -10.21 -16.26
CA ASN A 132 -3.92 -9.64 -14.93
C ASN A 132 -2.42 -9.47 -14.70
N LEU A 133 -1.60 -10.37 -15.25
CA LEU A 133 -0.13 -10.28 -15.20
C LEU A 133 0.40 -9.05 -15.95
N SER A 134 -0.30 -8.60 -17.01
CA SER A 134 0.08 -7.37 -17.74
C SER A 134 -0.19 -6.07 -16.96
N ARG A 135 -0.99 -6.12 -15.88
CA ARG A 135 -1.41 -4.94 -15.11
C ARG A 135 -0.51 -4.63 -13.91
N GLY A 136 0.49 -5.46 -13.63
CA GLY A 136 1.46 -5.24 -12.55
C GLY A 136 0.85 -5.34 -11.14
N GLN A 137 1.68 -5.07 -10.14
CA GLN A 137 1.29 -5.20 -8.71
C GLN A 137 0.19 -4.22 -8.30
N PHE A 138 0.00 -3.10 -9.00
CA PHE A 138 -1.05 -2.11 -8.72
C PHE A 138 -2.47 -2.67 -8.75
N LEU A 139 -2.72 -3.78 -9.46
CA LEU A 139 -4.02 -4.45 -9.43
C LEU A 139 -4.40 -4.91 -8.01
N LEU A 140 -3.41 -5.32 -7.21
CA LEU A 140 -3.62 -5.80 -5.85
C LEU A 140 -3.95 -4.66 -4.88
N ALA A 141 -3.71 -3.39 -5.25
CA ALA A 141 -4.01 -2.24 -4.38
C ALA A 141 -5.50 -2.13 -4.03
N ARG A 142 -6.39 -2.55 -4.93
CA ARG A 142 -7.84 -2.56 -4.66
C ARG A 142 -8.20 -3.54 -3.54
N THR A 143 -7.52 -4.68 -3.49
CA THR A 143 -7.77 -5.74 -2.53
C THR A 143 -7.01 -5.53 -1.22
N LEU A 144 -5.74 -5.12 -1.31
CA LEU A 144 -4.85 -4.94 -0.16
C LEU A 144 -5.01 -3.58 0.51
N GLY A 145 -5.63 -2.62 -0.20
CA GLY A 145 -5.95 -1.30 0.30
C GLY A 145 -4.81 -0.27 0.13
N PRO A 146 -5.02 0.93 0.68
CA PRO A 146 -4.14 2.08 0.45
C PRO A 146 -2.72 1.90 1.00
N ASP A 147 -2.53 1.16 2.09
CA ASP A 147 -1.20 0.90 2.66
C ASP A 147 -0.29 0.16 1.65
N PHE A 148 -0.87 -0.76 0.87
CA PHE A 148 -0.14 -1.44 -0.18
C PHE A 148 0.25 -0.50 -1.31
N LEU A 149 -0.68 0.36 -1.73
CA LEU A 149 -0.42 1.36 -2.74
C LEU A 149 0.70 2.32 -2.29
N TYR A 150 0.67 2.75 -1.04
CA TYR A 150 1.74 3.55 -0.46
C TYR A 150 3.06 2.79 -0.48
N ARG A 151 3.11 1.52 -0.06
CA ARG A 151 4.35 0.72 -0.13
C ARG A 151 4.93 0.64 -1.54
N LEU A 152 4.09 0.53 -2.57
CA LEU A 152 4.53 0.49 -3.96
C LEU A 152 5.06 1.85 -4.45
N CYS A 153 4.41 2.94 -4.05
CA CYS A 153 4.72 4.27 -4.55
C CYS A 153 5.79 5.00 -3.73
N ALA A 154 5.85 4.77 -2.43
CA ALA A 154 6.68 5.50 -1.47
C ALA A 154 8.16 5.57 -1.87
N PRO A 155 8.80 4.50 -2.38
CA PRO A 155 10.18 4.60 -2.83
C PRO A 155 10.40 5.66 -3.91
N GLY A 156 9.42 5.89 -4.78
CA GLY A 156 9.50 6.89 -5.85
C GLY A 156 8.94 8.26 -5.48
N LEU A 157 8.40 8.45 -4.28
CA LEU A 157 7.94 9.75 -3.80
C LEU A 157 9.06 10.44 -3.04
N VAL A 158 9.24 11.73 -3.28
CA VAL A 158 10.27 12.53 -2.61
C VAL A 158 9.69 13.80 -2.01
N HIS A 159 10.25 14.18 -0.87
CA HIS A 159 9.89 15.38 -0.14
C HIS A 159 10.82 16.52 -0.56
N ILE A 160 10.28 17.54 -1.21
CA ILE A 160 11.05 18.69 -1.67
C ILE A 160 10.89 19.80 -0.64
N THR A 161 11.99 20.29 -0.07
CA THR A 161 11.99 21.32 0.98
C THR A 161 12.64 22.62 0.52
N GLY A 162 12.19 23.72 1.12
CA GLY A 162 12.74 25.03 0.86
C GLY A 162 12.21 26.08 1.83
N THR A 163 12.55 27.33 1.56
CA THR A 163 12.12 28.49 2.35
C THR A 163 11.32 29.45 1.48
N ASN A 164 10.17 29.90 1.97
CA ASN A 164 9.35 30.88 1.24
C ASN A 164 9.88 32.32 1.45
N SER A 165 9.25 33.30 0.80
CA SER A 165 9.61 34.72 0.92
C SER A 165 9.45 35.33 2.32
N LYS A 166 8.76 34.63 3.24
CA LYS A 166 8.59 35.04 4.64
C LYS A 166 9.65 34.41 5.56
N GLY A 167 10.55 33.59 5.02
CA GLY A 167 11.52 32.83 5.81
C GLY A 167 10.92 31.58 6.46
N ASP A 168 9.69 31.19 6.13
CA ASP A 168 9.09 29.95 6.65
C ASP A 168 9.58 28.75 5.85
N VAL A 169 9.90 27.67 6.57
CA VAL A 169 10.18 26.36 5.95
C VAL A 169 8.88 25.83 5.34
N VAL A 170 8.95 25.51 4.05
CA VAL A 170 7.85 24.98 3.26
C VAL A 170 8.28 23.72 2.52
N ALA A 171 7.29 22.97 2.06
CA ALA A 171 7.49 21.66 1.48
C ALA A 171 6.51 21.40 0.33
N GLY A 172 6.96 20.55 -0.59
CA GLY A 172 6.15 19.97 -1.65
C GLY A 172 6.54 18.50 -1.91
N THR A 173 5.87 17.90 -2.89
CA THR A 173 6.08 16.51 -3.27
C THR A 173 6.66 16.43 -4.68
N GLY A 174 7.63 15.55 -4.89
CA GLY A 174 8.09 15.13 -6.20
C GLY A 174 7.91 13.64 -6.42
N ILE A 175 8.02 13.22 -7.68
CA ILE A 175 8.01 11.83 -8.12
C ILE A 175 9.30 11.57 -8.90
N VAL A 176 10.04 10.53 -8.53
CA VAL A 176 11.21 10.09 -9.29
C VAL A 176 10.73 9.37 -10.55
N ILE A 177 11.01 9.97 -11.71
CA ILE A 177 10.65 9.42 -13.03
C ILE A 177 11.85 8.85 -13.79
N HIS A 178 13.06 9.13 -13.32
CA HIS A 178 14.33 8.70 -13.91
C HIS A 178 15.44 8.68 -12.83
N PRO A 179 16.52 7.88 -13.01
CA PRO A 179 17.73 7.90 -12.17
C PRO A 179 18.28 9.27 -11.74
N SER A 180 17.99 10.31 -12.52
CA SER A 180 18.51 11.66 -12.33
C SER A 180 17.42 12.74 -12.37
N TYR A 181 16.14 12.37 -12.48
CA TYR A 181 15.06 13.35 -12.65
C TYR A 181 13.91 13.13 -11.68
N VAL A 182 13.56 14.21 -10.98
CA VAL A 182 12.38 14.33 -10.15
C VAL A 182 11.37 15.24 -10.85
N LEU A 183 10.17 14.73 -11.08
CA LEU A 183 9.02 15.47 -11.58
C LEU A 183 8.25 16.09 -10.41
N THR A 184 7.87 17.36 -10.50
CA THR A 184 7.01 18.03 -9.52
C THR A 184 6.13 19.08 -10.19
N CYS A 185 5.28 19.75 -9.42
CA CYS A 185 4.53 20.89 -9.89
C CYS A 185 5.43 22.12 -9.95
N ARG A 186 5.23 22.98 -10.95
CA ARG A 186 6.04 24.21 -11.10
C ARG A 186 5.88 25.14 -9.90
N HIS A 187 4.68 25.26 -9.34
CA HIS A 187 4.45 26.12 -8.17
C HIS A 187 5.29 25.67 -6.95
N VAL A 188 5.50 24.36 -6.77
CA VAL A 188 6.31 23.82 -5.65
C VAL A 188 7.70 24.44 -5.62
N ILE A 189 8.33 24.61 -6.78
CA ILE A 189 9.70 25.13 -6.91
C ILE A 189 9.77 26.62 -7.25
N SER A 190 8.61 27.29 -7.39
CA SER A 190 8.53 28.72 -7.71
C SER A 190 8.10 29.53 -6.49
N ASP A 191 7.38 28.90 -5.57
CA ASP A 191 6.88 29.54 -4.34
C ASP A 191 7.89 29.48 -3.18
N MET A 192 9.07 28.87 -3.41
CA MET A 192 10.13 28.74 -2.41
C MET A 192 11.52 28.72 -3.04
N GLU A 193 12.50 29.20 -2.27
CA GLU A 193 13.90 28.94 -2.50
C GLU A 193 14.22 27.53 -2.01
N LEU A 194 14.63 26.64 -2.92
CA LEU A 194 14.92 25.24 -2.58
C LEU A 194 16.14 25.16 -1.66
N ASP A 195 16.09 24.25 -0.68
CA ASP A 195 17.29 23.92 0.09
C ASP A 195 18.37 23.40 -0.87
N ALA A 196 19.59 23.93 -0.75
CA ALA A 196 20.73 23.55 -1.60
C ALA A 196 21.06 22.05 -1.52
N CYS A 197 20.65 21.39 -0.43
CA CYS A 197 20.77 19.95 -0.23
C CYS A 197 19.39 19.36 0.08
N GLN A 198 18.95 18.43 -0.75
CA GLN A 198 17.70 17.67 -0.57
C GLN A 198 18.01 16.26 -0.10
N GLU A 199 17.10 15.66 0.65
CA GLU A 199 17.21 14.25 1.06
C GLU A 199 16.14 13.41 0.35
N PHE A 200 16.56 12.59 -0.60
CA PHE A 200 15.70 11.71 -1.38
C PHE A 200 16.12 10.26 -1.19
N GLN A 201 15.18 9.36 -0.86
CA GLN A 201 15.44 7.92 -0.72
C GLN A 201 16.58 7.61 0.28
N GLY A 202 16.72 8.40 1.34
CA GLY A 202 17.79 8.28 2.35
C GLY A 202 19.17 8.78 1.89
N ASN A 203 19.24 9.43 0.72
CA ASN A 203 20.47 9.98 0.16
C ASN A 203 20.40 11.50 0.06
N LYS A 204 21.54 12.17 0.17
CA LYS A 204 21.67 13.63 0.04
C LYS A 204 22.06 14.04 -1.37
N PHE A 205 21.39 15.08 -1.86
CA PHE A 205 21.53 15.58 -3.23
C PHE A 205 21.75 17.08 -3.23
N SER A 206 22.84 17.53 -3.85
CA SER A 206 23.03 18.95 -4.13
C SER A 206 22.13 19.37 -5.29
N ILE A 207 21.29 20.38 -5.08
CA ILE A 207 20.44 20.96 -6.13
C ILE A 207 21.09 22.25 -6.61
N ARG A 208 21.34 22.34 -7.92
CA ARG A 208 21.85 23.57 -8.53
C ARG A 208 20.70 24.34 -9.19
N PRO A 209 20.67 25.68 -9.15
CA PRO A 209 19.59 26.44 -9.79
C PRO A 209 19.44 26.19 -11.29
N ASP A 210 20.55 25.92 -11.99
CA ASP A 210 20.61 25.58 -13.42
C ASP A 210 20.12 24.16 -13.74
N SER A 211 19.96 23.30 -12.71
CA SER A 211 19.44 21.94 -12.86
C SER A 211 17.92 21.85 -12.73
N ILE A 212 17.23 22.99 -12.72
CA ILE A 212 15.78 23.08 -12.53
C ILE A 212 15.09 23.59 -13.80
N TYR A 213 14.34 22.72 -14.45
CA TYR A 213 13.60 23.02 -15.67
C TYR A 213 12.13 23.26 -15.34
N ARG A 214 11.63 24.46 -15.69
CA ARG A 214 10.23 24.87 -15.49
C ARG A 214 9.52 24.91 -16.84
N HIS A 215 8.36 24.26 -16.94
CA HIS A 215 7.54 24.43 -18.14
C HIS A 215 6.91 25.83 -18.16
N PRO A 216 6.89 26.56 -19.30
CA PRO A 216 6.39 27.94 -19.36
C PRO A 216 4.87 28.06 -19.14
N ASP A 217 4.09 27.09 -19.64
CA ASP A 217 2.62 27.21 -19.62
C ASP A 217 1.89 26.22 -18.71
N VAL A 218 2.54 25.11 -18.35
CA VAL A 218 1.94 24.01 -17.60
C VAL A 218 2.58 23.99 -16.22
N ASP A 219 1.81 23.64 -15.19
CA ASP A 219 2.29 23.55 -13.81
C ASP A 219 3.17 22.31 -13.57
N ILE A 220 4.25 22.19 -14.34
CA ILE A 220 5.19 21.07 -14.33
C ILE A 220 6.62 21.61 -14.24
N ALA A 221 7.44 20.93 -13.44
CA ALA A 221 8.86 21.14 -13.39
C ALA A 221 9.65 19.84 -13.20
N ILE A 222 10.90 19.86 -13.64
CA ILE A 222 11.86 18.76 -13.49
C ILE A 222 13.08 19.28 -12.71
N LEU A 223 13.45 18.59 -11.65
CA LEU A 223 14.71 18.77 -10.96
C LEU A 223 15.67 17.68 -11.43
N GLN A 224 16.81 18.09 -11.97
CA GLN A 224 17.91 17.21 -12.30
C GLN A 224 18.87 17.09 -11.11
N VAL A 225 19.22 15.85 -10.77
CA VAL A 225 20.18 15.51 -9.72
C VAL A 225 21.28 14.62 -10.28
N ASP A 226 22.52 14.80 -9.80
CA ASP A 226 23.67 14.14 -10.40
C ASP A 226 23.97 12.77 -9.77
N GLN A 227 24.19 12.70 -8.46
CA GLN A 227 24.49 11.46 -7.71
C GLN A 227 24.06 11.59 -6.24
N PRO A 228 23.72 10.47 -5.56
CA PRO A 228 23.66 9.10 -6.08
C PRO A 228 22.49 8.84 -7.05
N THR A 229 22.45 7.68 -7.72
CA THR A 229 21.32 7.38 -8.62
C THR A 229 20.01 7.17 -7.84
N LEU A 230 18.94 7.82 -8.28
CA LEU A 230 17.59 7.60 -7.75
C LEU A 230 16.98 6.30 -8.30
N VAL A 231 16.08 5.69 -7.53
CA VAL A 231 15.23 4.57 -7.98
C VAL A 231 13.90 5.12 -8.49
N PRO A 232 13.60 5.03 -9.80
CA PRO A 232 12.35 5.54 -10.34
C PRO A 232 11.13 4.74 -9.88
N LEU A 233 9.98 5.42 -9.83
CA LEU A 233 8.70 4.73 -9.70
C LEU A 233 8.41 3.95 -10.98
N ILE A 234 8.26 2.63 -10.86
CA ILE A 234 7.98 1.73 -11.99
C ILE A 234 6.48 1.75 -12.30
N GLY A 235 6.13 1.62 -13.58
CA GLY A 235 4.74 1.48 -14.01
C GLY A 235 3.97 2.79 -14.10
N ILE A 236 4.66 3.93 -14.10
CA ILE A 236 4.03 5.22 -14.42
C ILE A 236 3.54 5.20 -15.87
N LYS A 237 2.27 5.57 -16.06
CA LYS A 237 1.65 5.76 -17.36
C LYS A 237 0.91 7.09 -17.36
N TYR A 238 1.12 7.88 -18.40
CA TYR A 238 0.25 9.01 -18.71
C TYR A 238 -1.04 8.47 -19.32
N GLN A 239 -2.17 8.86 -18.73
CA GLN A 239 -3.49 8.50 -19.26
C GLN A 239 -4.45 9.66 -19.12
N ARG A 240 -5.42 9.74 -20.03
CA ARG A 240 -6.52 10.69 -19.90
C ARG A 240 -7.40 10.28 -18.72
N PRO A 241 -7.77 11.21 -17.83
CA PRO A 241 -8.67 10.89 -16.74
C PRO A 241 -10.05 10.51 -17.27
N VAL A 242 -10.69 9.54 -16.63
CA VAL A 242 -12.07 9.10 -16.92
C VAL A 242 -12.96 9.50 -15.74
N VAL A 243 -14.19 9.95 -16.04
CA VAL A 243 -15.18 10.28 -15.00
C VAL A 243 -15.48 9.05 -14.14
N ALA A 244 -15.63 9.25 -12.82
CA ALA A 244 -15.85 8.20 -11.83
C ALA A 244 -14.72 7.16 -11.70
N GLN A 245 -13.51 7.46 -12.23
CA GLN A 245 -12.34 6.67 -11.91
C GLN A 245 -11.91 6.93 -10.45
N THR A 246 -11.58 5.88 -9.72
CA THR A 246 -10.96 6.02 -8.39
C THR A 246 -9.57 6.62 -8.55
N VAL A 247 -9.29 7.70 -7.83
CA VAL A 247 -7.98 8.37 -7.79
C VAL A 247 -7.43 8.28 -6.36
N PHE A 248 -6.15 7.98 -6.25
CA PHE A 248 -5.41 8.06 -5.00
C PHE A 248 -4.40 9.19 -5.09
N THR A 249 -4.39 10.05 -4.08
CA THR A 249 -3.41 11.13 -3.96
C THR A 249 -2.38 10.73 -2.91
N LEU A 250 -1.11 10.77 -3.31
CA LEU A 250 0.02 10.45 -2.46
C LEU A 250 1.00 11.62 -2.49
N GLY A 251 1.54 11.95 -1.33
CA GLY A 251 2.54 12.99 -1.20
C GLY A 251 2.76 13.38 0.24
N TYR A 252 3.67 14.31 0.45
CA TYR A 252 4.02 14.88 1.73
C TYR A 252 3.12 16.09 2.00
N PRO A 253 2.08 15.96 2.86
CA PRO A 253 1.19 17.07 3.14
C PRO A 253 1.87 18.12 4.00
N LYS A 254 1.38 19.35 3.93
CA LYS A 254 1.73 20.40 4.89
C LYS A 254 1.13 20.04 6.25
N LEU A 255 1.97 19.77 7.25
CA LEU A 255 1.51 19.51 8.62
C LEU A 255 1.32 20.85 9.34
N SER A 256 0.07 21.30 9.43
CA SER A 256 -0.30 22.51 10.18
C SER A 256 -0.01 22.32 11.67
N GLY A 257 0.65 23.29 12.30
CA GLY A 257 0.91 23.28 13.75
C GLY A 257 2.28 22.72 14.18
N LEU A 258 3.04 22.07 13.29
CA LEU A 258 4.46 21.74 13.53
C LEU A 258 5.38 22.94 13.24
N ARG A 259 5.04 24.11 13.80
CA ARG A 259 5.90 25.30 13.79
C ARG A 259 7.02 25.12 14.83
N GLY A 260 8.00 24.29 14.49
CA GLY A 260 9.33 24.32 15.09
C GLY A 260 10.33 24.89 14.09
N LYS A 261 11.41 25.53 14.54
CA LYS A 261 12.49 26.04 13.67
C LYS A 261 13.15 24.95 12.79
N HIS A 262 12.82 23.67 13.00
CA HIS A 262 13.23 22.55 12.17
C HIS A 262 12.06 21.56 12.08
N PRO A 263 11.54 21.23 10.87
CA PRO A 263 10.75 20.01 10.73
C PRO A 263 11.64 18.82 11.11
N PRO A 264 11.08 17.76 11.75
CA PRO A 264 11.86 16.56 12.05
C PRO A 264 12.41 15.99 10.75
N ARG A 265 13.73 16.13 10.55
CA ARG A 265 14.47 15.68 9.37
C ARG A 265 14.49 14.15 9.21
N THR A 266 13.93 13.39 10.16
CA THR A 266 14.09 11.93 10.27
C THR A 266 12.81 11.16 10.61
N ALA A 267 11.63 11.76 10.57
CA ALA A 267 10.38 11.04 10.75
C ALA A 267 9.47 11.26 9.54
N GLY A 268 9.45 10.27 8.64
CA GLY A 268 8.57 10.22 7.47
C GLY A 268 7.09 10.12 7.87
N TYR A 269 6.52 11.20 8.39
CA TYR A 269 5.08 11.37 8.47
C TYR A 269 4.57 11.83 7.11
N VAL A 270 4.18 10.84 6.31
CA VAL A 270 3.47 11.05 5.05
C VAL A 270 1.99 10.86 5.34
N GLY A 271 1.22 11.96 5.34
CA GLY A 271 -0.22 11.85 5.47
C GLY A 271 -0.84 11.41 4.14
N LEU A 272 -1.48 10.24 4.14
CA LEU A 272 -2.43 9.86 3.10
C LEU A 272 -3.69 10.71 3.25
N SER A 273 -3.96 11.59 2.28
CA SER A 273 -5.31 12.12 2.09
C SER A 273 -6.04 11.21 1.12
N LEU A 274 -6.92 10.36 1.65
CA LEU A 274 -7.83 9.55 0.84
C LEU A 274 -9.06 10.41 0.55
N SER A 275 -9.08 11.04 -0.62
CA SER A 275 -10.30 11.60 -1.20
C SER A 275 -10.79 10.63 -2.26
N ALA A 276 -11.79 9.81 -1.93
CA ALA A 276 -12.58 9.12 -2.93
C ALA A 276 -13.66 10.11 -3.41
N VAL A 277 -13.59 10.52 -4.68
CA VAL A 277 -14.69 11.22 -5.37
C VAL A 277 -15.51 10.20 -6.12
#